data_AF-A0A7W6C1S2-F1
#
_entry.id   AF-A0A7W6C1S2-F1
#
_cell.length_a   1.000
_cell.length_b   1.000
_cell.length_c   1.000
_cell.angle_alpha   90.00
_cell.angle_beta   90.00
_cell.angle_gamma   90.00
#
_symmetry.space_group_name_H-M   'P 1'
#
loop_
_entity.id
_entity.type
_entity.pdbx_description
1 polymer ?
#
loop_
_entity_poly.entity_id
_entity_poly.type
_entity_poly.pdbx_seq_one_letter_code
_entity_poly.pdbx_strand_id
1 'polypeptide(L)'
;MTVVMGGIGLLPTLRQASFMQAGSEPSTDATTIGTCLAGHWNRREQATCIGEIATSFRRKNSKEPVSVQTYFCTARELAAWDVVLNENYAAQLRSIERADEPDGSVRRDQMEALRTAQRLWIQFRDAEMERERANSHGANSVWMTANVETVGLEMTARRAIDLSLD
;
A
#
# COMPACT_ATOMS: atom_id res chain seq x y z
N MET A 1 10.75 5.07 68.19
CA MET A 1 10.08 5.86 67.15
C MET A 1 10.72 5.44 65.84
N THR A 2 10.14 4.46 65.15
CA THR A 2 10.78 3.79 64.01
C THR A 2 9.87 3.97 62.80
N VAL A 3 10.40 4.66 61.78
CA VAL A 3 9.69 5.03 60.56
C VAL A 3 9.66 3.85 59.59
N VAL A 4 8.48 3.61 59.01
CA VAL A 4 8.18 2.63 57.97
C VAL A 4 8.77 3.11 56.63
N MET A 5 9.57 2.28 55.95
CA MET A 5 9.88 2.47 54.52
C MET A 5 9.21 1.36 53.70
N GLY A 6 8.31 1.78 52.81
CA GLY A 6 7.66 0.93 51.82
C GLY A 6 8.60 0.56 50.68
N GLY A 7 8.67 -0.74 50.38
CA GLY A 7 9.38 -1.29 49.24
C GLY A 7 8.46 -1.46 48.03
N ILE A 8 8.85 -0.82 46.94
CA ILE A 8 8.21 -0.80 45.62
C ILE A 8 8.21 -2.21 45.03
N GLY A 9 7.02 -2.73 44.69
CA GLY A 9 6.87 -3.99 43.97
C GLY A 9 7.31 -3.83 42.52
N LEU A 10 8.33 -4.60 42.10
CA LEU A 10 8.64 -4.83 40.70
C LEU A 10 7.57 -5.73 40.08
N LEU A 11 6.74 -5.17 39.20
CA LEU A 11 5.90 -5.95 38.29
C LEU A 11 6.80 -6.52 37.17
N PRO A 12 6.66 -7.81 36.83
CA PRO A 12 7.37 -8.40 35.70
C PRO A 12 6.85 -7.79 34.40
N THR A 13 7.79 -7.37 33.55
CA THR A 13 7.51 -6.87 32.21
C THR A 13 6.80 -7.96 31.40
N LEU A 14 5.56 -7.69 31.01
CA LEU A 14 4.83 -8.52 30.04
C LEU A 14 5.62 -8.52 28.73
N ARG A 15 6.24 -9.66 28.44
CA ARG A 15 6.82 -10.01 27.15
C ARG A 15 5.69 -9.99 26.11
N GLN A 16 5.58 -8.90 25.36
CA GLN A 16 4.63 -8.80 24.27
C GLN A 16 4.90 -9.94 23.28
N ALA A 17 3.85 -10.68 22.96
CA ALA A 17 3.89 -11.73 21.96
C ALA A 17 4.06 -11.09 20.58
N SER A 18 5.24 -11.28 19.96
CA SER A 18 5.45 -10.95 18.55
C SER A 18 4.68 -11.95 17.69
N PHE A 19 3.46 -11.59 17.30
CA PHE A 19 2.70 -12.26 16.24
C PHE A 19 2.82 -11.47 14.94
N MET A 20 4.03 -11.37 14.37
CA MET A 20 4.24 -10.80 13.03
C MET A 20 5.61 -11.26 12.53
N GLN A 21 5.68 -12.37 11.79
CA GLN A 21 6.48 -12.49 10.56
C GLN A 21 6.44 -13.91 10.00
N ALA A 22 5.63 -14.08 8.95
CA ALA A 22 5.89 -15.05 7.89
C ALA A 22 5.27 -14.52 6.58
N GLY A 23 5.60 -13.27 6.24
CA GLY A 23 5.39 -12.67 4.93
C GLY A 23 6.65 -11.88 4.60
N SER A 24 7.14 -11.93 3.36
CA SER A 24 8.30 -11.12 2.98
C SER A 24 7.97 -9.64 3.15
N GLU A 25 8.99 -8.82 3.35
CA GLU A 25 8.83 -7.38 3.49
C GLU A 25 8.20 -6.77 2.23
N PRO A 26 7.38 -5.72 2.36
CA PRO A 26 6.77 -5.02 1.23
C PRO A 26 7.79 -4.59 0.15
N SER A 27 9.04 -4.32 0.52
CA SER A 27 10.15 -3.98 -0.39
C SER A 27 10.54 -5.10 -1.36
N THR A 28 10.50 -6.36 -0.91
CA THR A 28 10.81 -7.53 -1.76
C THR A 28 9.68 -7.76 -2.78
N ASP A 29 8.44 -7.61 -2.33
CA ASP A 29 7.27 -7.70 -3.18
C ASP A 29 7.23 -6.52 -4.19
N ALA A 30 7.61 -5.31 -3.77
CA ALA A 30 7.74 -4.16 -4.65
C ALA A 30 8.78 -4.39 -5.76
N THR A 31 9.90 -5.06 -5.44
CA THR A 31 10.89 -5.48 -6.45
C THR A 31 10.30 -6.47 -7.46
N THR A 32 9.43 -7.38 -6.98
CA THR A 32 8.72 -8.34 -7.84
C THR A 32 7.74 -7.61 -8.77
N ILE A 33 7.00 -6.62 -8.26
CA ILE A 33 6.13 -5.75 -9.07
C ILE A 33 6.97 -5.01 -10.12
N GLY A 34 8.09 -4.39 -9.73
CA GLY A 34 8.98 -3.68 -10.65
C GLY A 34 9.49 -4.58 -11.78
N THR A 35 9.82 -5.84 -11.47
CA THR A 35 10.21 -6.84 -12.48
C THR A 35 9.07 -7.16 -13.43
N CYS A 36 7.84 -7.30 -12.91
CA CYS A 36 6.66 -7.51 -13.75
C CYS A 36 6.41 -6.29 -14.67
N LEU A 37 6.43 -5.08 -14.13
CA LEU A 37 6.21 -3.83 -14.87
C LEU A 37 7.22 -3.66 -16.02
N ALA A 38 8.49 -3.97 -15.78
CA ALA A 38 9.55 -3.89 -16.79
C ALA A 38 9.37 -4.88 -17.96
N GLY A 39 8.55 -5.92 -17.80
CA GLY A 39 8.22 -6.88 -18.86
C GLY A 39 7.12 -6.40 -19.82
N HIS A 40 6.55 -5.22 -19.60
CA HIS A 40 5.37 -4.73 -20.33
C HIS A 40 5.63 -3.35 -20.96
N TRP A 41 5.07 -3.13 -22.16
CA TRP A 41 5.41 -1.97 -22.99
C TRP A 41 4.46 -0.78 -22.81
N ASN A 42 3.30 -1.01 -22.21
CA ASN A 42 2.30 0.02 -22.03
C ASN A 42 1.51 -0.21 -20.73
N ARG A 43 0.84 0.84 -20.26
CA ARG A 43 0.09 0.83 -19.00
C ARG A 43 -1.02 -0.22 -18.94
N ARG A 44 -1.63 -0.56 -20.09
CA ARG A 44 -2.66 -1.61 -20.13
C ARG A 44 -2.07 -2.98 -19.85
N GLU A 45 -0.91 -3.28 -20.42
CA GLU A 45 -0.17 -4.50 -20.13
C GLU A 45 0.39 -4.50 -18.71
N GLN A 46 0.97 -3.39 -18.24
CA GLN A 46 1.43 -3.26 -16.86
C GLN A 46 0.33 -3.52 -15.83
N ALA A 47 -0.93 -3.19 -16.14
CA ALA A 47 -2.06 -3.50 -15.27
C ALA A 47 -2.29 -5.00 -15.05
N THR A 48 -1.70 -5.90 -15.85
CA THR A 48 -1.74 -7.35 -15.59
C THR A 48 -0.86 -7.76 -14.41
N CYS A 49 0.05 -6.89 -13.94
CA CYS A 49 0.83 -7.13 -12.73
C CYS A 49 0.01 -7.02 -11.44
N ILE A 50 -1.19 -6.42 -11.51
CA ILE A 50 -2.07 -6.25 -10.36
C ILE A 50 -2.69 -7.60 -9.99
N GLY A 51 -2.51 -8.03 -8.75
CA GLY A 51 -3.00 -9.28 -8.20
C GLY A 51 -1.99 -10.44 -8.27
N GLU A 52 -0.80 -10.25 -8.84
CA GLU A 52 0.20 -11.31 -9.02
C GLU A 52 0.74 -11.81 -7.67
N ILE A 53 1.10 -10.90 -6.78
CA ILE A 53 1.58 -11.24 -5.43
C ILE A 53 0.47 -11.91 -4.62
N ALA A 54 -0.73 -11.33 -4.63
CA ALA A 54 -1.88 -11.86 -3.91
C ALA A 54 -2.23 -13.27 -4.39
N THR A 55 -2.17 -13.52 -5.70
CA THR A 55 -2.43 -14.84 -6.30
C THR A 55 -1.36 -15.86 -5.92
N SER A 56 -0.08 -15.47 -5.99
CA SER A 56 1.03 -16.32 -5.56
C SER A 56 0.97 -16.65 -4.06
N PHE A 57 0.66 -15.67 -3.23
CA PHE A 57 0.54 -15.84 -1.78
C PHE A 57 -0.65 -16.73 -1.41
N ARG A 58 -1.79 -16.57 -2.09
CA ARG A 58 -3.00 -17.41 -1.89
C ARG A 58 -2.72 -18.88 -2.18
N ARG A 59 -2.02 -19.18 -3.28
CA ARG A 59 -1.63 -20.57 -3.63
C ARG A 59 -0.79 -21.25 -2.55
N LYS A 60 0.04 -20.48 -1.83
CA LYS A 60 0.88 -21.00 -0.72
C LYS A 60 0.09 -21.21 0.58
N ASN A 61 -1.03 -20.50 0.76
CA ASN A 61 -1.82 -20.48 2.00
C ASN A 61 -3.21 -21.11 1.84
N SER A 62 -3.33 -22.16 1.02
CA SER A 62 -4.62 -22.76 0.61
C SER A 62 -5.44 -23.39 1.74
N LYS A 63 -4.86 -23.57 2.94
CA LYS A 63 -5.53 -24.19 4.10
C LYS A 63 -6.40 -23.22 4.91
N GLU A 64 -6.22 -21.91 4.72
CA GLU A 64 -7.00 -20.88 5.43
C GLU A 64 -8.40 -20.70 4.81
N PRO A 65 -9.37 -20.11 5.52
CA PRO A 65 -10.63 -19.72 4.90
C PRO A 65 -10.41 -18.75 3.73
N VAL A 66 -11.18 -18.88 2.65
CA VAL A 66 -11.01 -18.07 1.43
C VAL A 66 -11.06 -16.56 1.73
N SER A 67 -11.97 -16.12 2.60
CA SER A 67 -12.08 -14.70 3.00
C SER A 67 -10.82 -14.18 3.69
N VAL A 68 -10.22 -15.01 4.55
CA VAL A 68 -8.99 -14.71 5.29
C VAL A 68 -7.81 -14.64 4.32
N GLN A 69 -7.71 -15.61 3.40
CA GLN A 69 -6.72 -15.58 2.33
C GLN A 69 -6.85 -14.30 1.51
N THR A 70 -8.04 -13.99 1.00
CA THR A 70 -8.26 -12.79 0.18
C THR A 70 -7.81 -11.53 0.92
N TYR A 71 -8.24 -11.32 2.16
CA TYR A 71 -7.83 -10.15 2.94
C TYR A 71 -6.30 -10.04 3.07
N PHE A 72 -5.63 -11.07 3.60
CA PHE A 72 -4.18 -10.99 3.86
C PHE A 72 -3.34 -10.94 2.58
N CYS A 73 -3.75 -11.65 1.53
CA CYS A 73 -3.07 -11.62 0.23
C CYS A 73 -3.16 -10.22 -0.39
N THR A 74 -4.36 -9.64 -0.41
CA THR A 74 -4.60 -8.32 -0.98
C THR A 74 -3.91 -7.22 -0.20
N ALA A 75 -3.99 -7.23 1.14
CA ALA A 75 -3.34 -6.23 1.98
C ALA A 75 -1.81 -6.25 1.82
N ARG A 76 -1.21 -7.45 1.68
CA ARG A 76 0.22 -7.60 1.42
C ARG A 76 0.62 -6.99 0.08
N GLU A 77 -0.13 -7.27 -0.97
CA GLU A 77 0.16 -6.72 -2.29
C GLU A 77 -0.08 -5.20 -2.32
N LEU A 78 -1.14 -4.70 -1.68
CA LEU A 78 -1.39 -3.27 -1.53
C LEU A 78 -0.19 -2.56 -0.88
N ALA A 79 0.37 -3.13 0.19
CA ALA A 79 1.54 -2.55 0.84
C ALA A 79 2.76 -2.46 -0.11
N ALA A 80 2.93 -3.45 -0.99
CA ALA A 80 3.98 -3.42 -2.01
C ALA A 80 3.72 -2.36 -3.09
N TRP A 81 2.47 -2.22 -3.54
CA TRP A 81 2.10 -1.15 -4.48
C TRP A 81 2.22 0.25 -3.89
N ASP A 82 2.03 0.43 -2.59
CA ASP A 82 2.27 1.72 -1.92
C ASP A 82 3.75 2.13 -1.97
N VAL A 83 4.67 1.17 -1.84
CA VAL A 83 6.11 1.41 -2.05
C VAL A 83 6.36 1.90 -3.48
N VAL A 84 5.86 1.17 -4.48
CA VAL A 84 6.03 1.51 -5.91
C VAL A 84 5.40 2.88 -6.23
N LEU A 85 4.21 3.17 -5.68
CA LEU A 85 3.54 4.45 -5.84
C LEU A 85 4.40 5.62 -5.35
N ASN A 86 4.96 5.50 -4.16
CA ASN A 86 5.78 6.53 -3.56
C ASN A 86 7.12 6.73 -4.31
N GLU A 87 7.72 5.64 -4.80
CA GLU A 87 8.92 5.67 -5.63
C GLU A 87 8.67 6.40 -6.95
N ASN A 88 7.58 6.07 -7.65
CA ASN A 88 7.19 6.69 -8.91
C ASN A 88 6.80 8.16 -8.73
N TYR A 89 6.04 8.49 -7.68
CA TYR A 89 5.74 9.88 -7.33
C TYR A 89 7.01 10.70 -7.09
N ALA A 90 7.98 10.15 -6.34
CA ALA A 90 9.25 10.83 -6.11
C ALA A 90 10.07 10.95 -7.42
N ALA A 91 10.00 9.95 -8.31
CA ALA A 91 10.64 10.00 -9.62
C ALA A 91 10.06 11.10 -10.51
N GLN A 92 8.74 11.25 -10.55
CA GLN A 92 8.06 12.34 -11.26
C GLN A 92 8.49 13.72 -10.77
N LEU A 93 8.54 13.93 -9.45
CA LEU A 93 9.04 15.18 -8.88
C LEU A 93 10.50 15.46 -9.28
N ARG A 94 11.37 14.44 -9.25
CA ARG A 94 12.77 14.57 -9.72
C ARG A 94 12.85 14.83 -11.22
N SER A 95 11.94 14.28 -12.02
CA SER A 95 11.88 14.52 -13.47
C SER A 95 11.56 15.98 -13.76
N ILE A 96 10.52 16.52 -13.11
CA ILE A 96 10.14 17.93 -13.21
C ILE A 96 11.28 18.84 -12.76
N GLU A 97 11.96 18.50 -11.66
CA GLU A 97 13.08 19.29 -11.15
C GLU A 97 14.24 19.40 -12.17
N ARG A 98 14.55 18.27 -12.83
CA ARG A 98 15.67 18.14 -13.79
C ARG A 98 15.31 18.54 -15.21
N ALA A 99 14.04 18.84 -15.50
CA ALA A 99 13.64 19.31 -16.81
C ALA A 99 14.40 20.61 -17.13
N ASP A 100 14.85 20.75 -18.39
CA ASP A 100 15.50 21.95 -18.90
C ASP A 100 14.46 23.05 -19.17
N GLU A 101 13.75 23.41 -18.10
CA GLU A 101 12.76 24.49 -18.08
C GLU A 101 13.45 25.77 -17.59
N PRO A 102 13.66 26.76 -18.49
CA PRO A 102 14.32 28.02 -18.14
C PRO A 102 13.50 28.88 -17.18
N ASP A 103 12.16 28.73 -17.18
CA ASP A 103 11.29 29.46 -16.27
C ASP A 103 11.07 28.68 -14.95
N GLY A 104 11.77 29.12 -13.90
CA GLY A 104 11.61 28.55 -12.57
C GLY A 104 10.18 28.66 -11.99
N SER A 105 9.31 29.53 -12.50
CA SER A 105 7.91 29.58 -12.09
C SER A 105 7.09 28.41 -12.66
N VAL A 106 7.28 28.07 -13.93
CA VAL A 106 6.63 26.92 -14.59
C VAL A 106 6.97 25.62 -13.85
N ARG A 107 8.24 25.39 -13.53
CA ARG A 107 8.68 24.22 -12.75
C ARG A 107 7.99 24.13 -11.39
N ARG A 108 7.91 25.24 -10.65
CA ARG A 108 7.23 25.27 -9.34
C ARG A 108 5.75 24.93 -9.46
N ASP A 109 5.08 25.49 -10.47
CA ASP A 109 3.66 25.27 -10.72
C ASP A 109 3.38 23.81 -11.07
N GLN A 110 4.22 23.18 -11.90
CA GLN A 110 4.12 21.75 -12.22
C GLN A 110 4.28 20.86 -10.97
N MET A 111 5.26 21.15 -10.12
CA MET A 111 5.46 20.40 -8.88
C MET A 111 4.28 20.55 -7.92
N GLU A 112 3.75 21.76 -7.77
CA GLU A 112 2.60 22.00 -6.89
C GLU A 112 1.30 21.39 -7.44
N ALA A 113 1.12 21.42 -8.76
CA ALA A 113 0.03 20.73 -9.42
C ALA A 113 0.09 19.20 -9.17
N LEU A 114 1.27 18.59 -9.30
CA LEU A 114 1.45 17.15 -9.02
C LEU A 114 1.18 16.82 -7.54
N ARG A 115 1.68 17.62 -6.61
CA ARG A 115 1.41 17.48 -5.16
C ARG A 115 -0.08 17.57 -4.86
N THR A 116 -0.75 18.56 -5.43
CA THR A 116 -2.18 18.79 -5.25
C THR A 116 -2.99 17.63 -5.82
N ALA A 117 -2.68 17.20 -7.04
CA ALA A 117 -3.32 16.04 -7.66
C ALA A 117 -3.17 14.77 -6.82
N GLN A 118 -1.97 14.54 -6.26
CA GLN A 118 -1.73 13.37 -5.41
C GLN A 118 -2.52 13.43 -4.09
N ARG A 119 -2.58 14.59 -3.43
CA ARG A 119 -3.39 14.76 -2.20
C ARG A 119 -4.88 14.55 -2.45
N LEU A 120 -5.41 15.06 -3.56
CA LEU A 120 -6.81 14.88 -3.94
C LEU A 120 -7.10 13.43 -4.32
N TRP A 121 -6.16 12.78 -5.01
CA TRP A 121 -6.27 11.36 -5.35
C TRP A 121 -6.33 10.46 -4.10
N ILE A 122 -5.53 10.74 -3.06
CA ILE A 122 -5.60 10.00 -1.79
C ILE A 122 -7.00 10.13 -1.17
N GLN A 123 -7.54 11.35 -1.11
CA GLN A 123 -8.90 11.57 -0.59
C GLN A 123 -9.96 10.82 -1.41
N PHE A 124 -9.82 10.81 -2.73
CA PHE A 124 -10.71 10.07 -3.61
C PHE A 124 -10.62 8.55 -3.37
N ARG A 125 -9.41 8.00 -3.25
CA ARG A 125 -9.20 6.58 -2.91
C ARG A 125 -9.85 6.22 -1.58
N ASP A 126 -9.62 7.03 -0.55
CA ASP A 126 -10.14 6.76 0.78
C ASP A 126 -11.69 6.86 0.79
N ALA A 127 -12.26 7.79 0.02
CA ALA A 127 -13.70 7.88 -0.17
C ALA A 127 -14.29 6.67 -0.92
N GLU A 128 -13.61 6.16 -1.95
CA GLU A 128 -14.04 4.94 -2.66
C GLU A 128 -13.94 3.69 -1.78
N MET A 129 -12.91 3.60 -0.93
CA MET A 129 -12.80 2.53 0.07
C MET A 129 -13.93 2.58 1.09
N GLU A 130 -14.36 3.78 1.51
CA GLU A 130 -15.53 3.94 2.38
C GLU A 130 -16.85 3.62 1.67
N ARG A 131 -16.99 4.02 0.41
CA ARG A 131 -18.13 3.62 -0.43
C ARG A 131 -18.24 2.09 -0.52
N GLU A 132 -17.11 1.40 -0.69
CA GLU A 132 -17.08 -0.06 -0.75
C GLU A 132 -17.43 -0.71 0.59
N ARG A 133 -16.96 -0.13 1.71
CA ARG A 133 -17.36 -0.57 3.05
C ARG A 133 -18.87 -0.50 3.23
N ALA A 134 -19.49 0.60 2.83
CA ALA A 134 -20.95 0.77 2.89
C ALA A 134 -21.69 -0.21 1.97
N ASN A 135 -21.19 -0.46 0.76
CA ASN A 135 -21.76 -1.44 -0.17
C ASN A 135 -21.64 -2.88 0.32
N SER A 136 -20.62 -3.17 1.12
CA SER A 136 -20.36 -4.49 1.68
C SER A 136 -21.16 -4.78 2.95
N HIS A 137 -22.07 -3.89 3.37
CA HIS A 137 -22.96 -4.14 4.50
C HIS A 137 -23.77 -5.44 4.30
N GLY A 138 -23.81 -6.27 5.34
CA GLY A 138 -24.45 -7.59 5.31
C GLY A 138 -23.51 -8.75 4.95
N ALA A 139 -22.29 -8.46 4.46
CA ALA A 139 -21.23 -9.46 4.41
C ALA A 139 -20.73 -9.80 5.83
N ASN A 140 -20.07 -10.96 5.98
CA ASN A 140 -19.31 -11.20 7.20
C ASN A 140 -18.15 -10.18 7.31
N SER A 141 -17.69 -9.90 8.53
CA SER A 141 -16.70 -8.84 8.77
C SER A 141 -15.40 -9.02 7.98
N VAL A 142 -14.96 -10.27 7.75
CA VAL A 142 -13.73 -10.56 7.01
C VAL A 142 -13.89 -10.28 5.52
N TRP A 143 -15.04 -10.64 4.93
CA TRP A 143 -15.35 -10.33 3.53
C TRP A 143 -15.52 -8.83 3.30
N MET A 144 -16.16 -8.13 4.23
CA MET A 144 -16.25 -6.67 4.18
C MET A 144 -14.86 -6.03 4.10
N THR A 145 -13.92 -6.46 4.95
CA THR A 145 -12.54 -5.94 4.89
C THR A 145 -11.83 -6.35 3.60
N ALA A 146 -11.98 -7.60 3.17
CA ALA A 146 -11.37 -8.08 1.91
C ALA A 146 -11.83 -7.27 0.68
N ASN A 147 -13.10 -6.89 0.62
CA ASN A 147 -13.65 -6.06 -0.46
C ASN A 147 -13.02 -4.66 -0.45
N VAL A 148 -12.94 -4.03 0.73
CA VAL A 148 -12.31 -2.70 0.89
C VAL A 148 -10.84 -2.72 0.49
N GLU A 149 -10.09 -3.74 0.92
CA GLU A 149 -8.68 -3.91 0.53
C GLU A 149 -8.52 -4.10 -0.98
N THR A 150 -9.47 -4.76 -1.64
CA THR A 150 -9.42 -4.99 -3.09
C THR A 150 -9.55 -3.68 -3.86
N VAL A 151 -10.42 -2.77 -3.41
CA VAL A 151 -10.51 -1.40 -3.95
C VAL A 151 -9.22 -0.62 -3.70
N GLY A 152 -8.69 -0.71 -2.47
CA GLY A 152 -7.42 -0.07 -2.11
C GLY A 152 -6.26 -0.51 -3.00
N LEU A 153 -6.13 -1.84 -3.22
CA LEU A 153 -5.14 -2.45 -4.11
C LEU A 153 -5.26 -1.90 -5.54
N GLU A 154 -6.44 -2.04 -6.15
CA GLU A 154 -6.66 -1.68 -7.54
C GLU A 154 -6.35 -0.20 -7.81
N MET A 155 -6.84 0.69 -6.94
CA MET A 155 -6.63 2.12 -7.10
C MET A 155 -5.16 2.50 -6.91
N THR A 156 -4.51 1.97 -5.87
CA THR A 156 -3.10 2.28 -5.56
C THR A 156 -2.17 1.80 -6.67
N ALA A 157 -2.40 0.57 -7.16
CA ALA A 157 -1.60 0.01 -8.23
C ALA A 157 -1.74 0.78 -9.55
N ARG A 158 -2.98 1.12 -9.95
CA ARG A 158 -3.22 1.93 -11.14
C ARG A 158 -2.57 3.31 -11.05
N ARG A 159 -2.65 3.96 -9.89
CA ARG A 159 -1.98 5.25 -9.69
C ARG A 159 -0.47 5.14 -9.76
N ALA A 160 0.11 4.06 -9.23
CA ALA A 160 1.54 3.80 -9.34
C ALA A 160 1.97 3.67 -10.81
N ILE A 161 1.19 2.93 -11.60
CA ILE A 161 1.38 2.77 -13.06
C ILE A 161 1.22 4.11 -13.79
N ASP A 162 0.21 4.92 -13.46
CA ASP A 162 0.03 6.24 -14.10
C ASP A 162 1.18 7.22 -13.83
N LEU A 163 1.90 7.02 -12.72
CA LEU A 163 3.07 7.82 -12.35
C LEU A 163 4.39 7.22 -12.85
N SER A 164 4.39 6.09 -13.58
CA SER A 164 5.62 5.57 -14.19
C SER A 164 6.22 6.59 -15.18
N LEU A 165 7.54 6.67 -15.19
CA LEU A 165 8.31 7.35 -16.23
C LEU A 165 8.64 6.27 -17.25
N ASP A 166 7.76 6.11 -18.25
CA ASP A 166 7.95 5.17 -19.36
C ASP A 166 9.13 5.60 -20.26
#